data_AF-A0A1F6AY31-F1
#
_entry.id   AF-A0A1F6AY31-F1
#
_cell.length_a   1.000
_cell.length_b   1.000
_cell.length_c   1.000
_cell.angle_alpha   90.00
_cell.angle_beta   90.00
_cell.angle_gamma   90.00
#
_symmetry.space_group_name_H-M   'P 1'
#
loop_
_entity.id
_entity.type
_entity.pdbx_description
1 polymer ?
#
loop_
_entity_poly.entity_id
_entity_poly.type
_entity_poly.pdbx_seq_one_letter_code
_entity_poly.pdbx_strand_id
1 'polypeptide(L)'
;MYKNQIVSYTGTEGLLKATLNSLNAKGELLIFETSYASLNDMFTLDQAEEIRSQFVKRAIRVRQLTNHAYHEPYTKVKDFHQKIMNIRYINPKKLIIRIETLIYNDTVAMYEPKIDGFCLEIYSKELASQQRQMFEFVWEQADRPIIGKNGRTSIF
;
A
#
# COMPACT_ATOMS: atom_id res chain seq x y z
N MET A 1 -22.38 2.76 -4.91
CA MET A 1 -21.77 4.06 -4.56
C MET A 1 -21.79 4.13 -3.04
N TYR A 2 -20.65 4.26 -2.37
CA TYR A 2 -20.64 4.41 -0.91
C TYR A 2 -21.17 5.79 -0.54
N LYS A 3 -21.95 5.89 0.55
CA LYS A 3 -22.30 7.18 1.15
C LYS A 3 -21.03 7.80 1.71
N ASN A 4 -20.87 9.12 1.61
CA ASN A 4 -19.74 9.80 2.22
C ASN A 4 -19.70 9.50 3.72
N GLN A 5 -18.61 8.90 4.20
CA GLN A 5 -18.45 8.47 5.59
C GLN A 5 -16.97 8.32 5.96
N ILE A 6 -16.68 8.41 7.25
CA ILE A 6 -15.37 8.11 7.83
C ILE A 6 -15.56 6.94 8.80
N VAL A 7 -14.74 5.91 8.66
CA VAL A 7 -14.75 4.73 9.55
C VAL A 7 -13.36 4.56 10.13
N SER A 8 -13.27 4.41 11.45
CA SER A 8 -12.02 4.12 12.15
C SER A 8 -11.94 2.65 12.53
N TYR A 9 -10.76 2.07 12.36
CA TYR A 9 -10.41 0.73 12.79
C TYR A 9 -9.19 0.81 13.70
N THR A 10 -9.18 0.06 14.81
CA THR A 10 -8.11 0.12 15.81
C THR A 10 -7.70 -1.28 16.23
N GLY A 11 -6.43 -1.43 16.65
CA GLY A 11 -5.91 -2.74 17.05
C GLY A 11 -5.67 -3.66 15.86
N THR A 12 -5.00 -4.79 16.12
CA THR A 12 -4.65 -5.77 15.09
C THR A 12 -5.86 -6.27 14.30
N GLU A 13 -6.99 -6.54 14.96
CA GLU A 13 -8.22 -6.97 14.28
C GLU A 13 -8.81 -5.88 13.38
N GLY A 14 -8.80 -4.63 13.84
CA GLY A 14 -9.26 -3.49 13.07
C GLY A 14 -8.39 -3.25 11.84
N LEU A 15 -7.07 -3.25 12.02
CA LEU A 15 -6.10 -3.12 10.92
C LEU A 15 -6.24 -4.26 9.92
N LEU A 16 -6.45 -5.49 10.38
CA LEU A 16 -6.69 -6.64 9.50
C LEU A 16 -7.96 -6.42 8.67
N LYS A 17 -9.05 -5.98 9.30
CA LYS A 17 -10.30 -5.69 8.58
C LYS A 17 -10.13 -4.60 7.52
N ALA A 18 -9.50 -3.48 7.87
CA ALA A 18 -9.20 -2.41 6.91
C ALA A 18 -8.30 -2.91 5.77
N THR A 19 -7.26 -3.67 6.08
CA THR A 19 -6.40 -4.29 5.06
C THR A 19 -7.17 -5.21 4.13
N LEU A 20 -8.07 -6.05 4.66
CA LEU A 20 -8.91 -6.93 3.86
C LEU A 20 -9.92 -6.14 3.00
N ASN A 21 -10.39 -4.97 3.44
CA ASN A 21 -11.25 -4.11 2.62
C ASN A 21 -10.55 -3.66 1.33
N SER A 22 -9.24 -3.43 1.36
CA SER A 22 -8.45 -3.04 0.18
C SER A 22 -8.42 -4.13 -0.92
N LEU A 23 -8.71 -5.40 -0.57
CA LEU A 23 -8.90 -6.49 -1.55
C LEU A 23 -10.17 -6.34 -2.41
N ASN A 24 -10.98 -5.30 -2.16
CA ASN A 24 -12.11 -4.90 -3.00
C ASN A 24 -11.73 -3.83 -4.04
N ALA A 25 -10.45 -3.44 -4.12
CA ALA A 25 -9.96 -2.50 -5.13
C ALA A 25 -10.32 -2.99 -6.54
N LYS A 26 -10.97 -2.13 -7.32
CA LYS A 26 -11.31 -2.39 -8.73
C LYS A 26 -10.15 -1.99 -9.61
N GLY A 27 -9.29 -2.96 -9.92
CA GLY A 27 -8.18 -2.80 -10.87
C GLY A 27 -6.87 -2.38 -10.20
N GLU A 28 -6.87 -1.30 -9.42
CA GLU A 28 -5.64 -0.79 -8.79
C GLU A 28 -5.80 -0.34 -7.33
N LEU A 29 -4.70 -0.50 -6.59
CA LEU A 29 -4.43 0.04 -5.27
C LEU A 29 -3.17 0.92 -5.34
N LEU A 30 -3.27 2.17 -4.90
CA LEU A 30 -2.14 3.10 -4.81
C LEU A 30 -1.72 3.25 -3.36
N ILE A 31 -0.42 3.28 -3.10
CA ILE A 31 0.14 3.28 -1.75
C ILE A 31 1.22 4.35 -1.63
N PHE A 32 1.07 5.28 -0.69
CA PHE A 32 2.19 5.97 -0.08
C PHE A 32 2.61 5.15 1.13
N GLU A 33 3.82 4.61 1.11
CA GLU A 33 4.27 3.65 2.10
C GLU A 33 5.21 4.27 3.14
N THR A 34 5.03 3.89 4.41
CA THR A 34 5.97 4.26 5.49
C THR A 34 7.01 3.18 5.79
N SER A 35 6.69 1.90 5.64
CA SER A 35 7.65 0.80 5.77
C SER A 35 7.46 -0.21 4.64
N TYR A 36 8.57 -0.70 4.06
CA TYR A 36 8.54 -1.57 2.88
C TYR A 36 7.68 -2.86 3.02
N ALA A 37 7.46 -3.25 4.28
CA ALA A 37 6.81 -4.48 4.67
C ALA A 37 5.75 -4.25 5.77
N SER A 38 4.99 -3.16 5.71
CA SER A 38 3.96 -2.80 6.70
C SER A 38 3.03 -3.94 7.13
N LEU A 39 2.70 -4.88 6.22
CA LEU A 39 1.93 -6.07 6.58
C LEU A 39 2.63 -6.97 7.60
N ASN A 40 3.96 -7.10 7.52
CA ASN A 40 4.77 -7.88 8.48
C ASN A 40 4.95 -7.11 9.80
N ASP A 41 4.79 -5.78 9.80
CA ASP A 41 4.83 -4.95 11.02
C ASP A 41 3.49 -4.99 11.78
N MET A 42 2.38 -5.26 11.08
CA MET A 42 1.04 -5.32 11.65
C MET A 42 0.56 -6.75 11.96
N PHE A 43 1.01 -7.75 11.20
CA PHE A 43 0.46 -9.12 11.19
C PHE A 43 1.53 -10.19 11.23
N THR A 44 1.12 -11.43 11.52
CA THR A 44 2.04 -12.58 11.40
C THR A 44 2.44 -12.79 9.94
N LEU A 45 3.57 -13.49 9.72
CA LEU A 45 4.03 -13.81 8.36
C LEU A 45 2.96 -14.54 7.54
N ASP A 46 2.28 -15.52 8.13
CA ASP A 46 1.24 -16.29 7.44
C ASP A 46 0.05 -15.41 7.03
N GLN A 47 -0.39 -14.50 7.90
CA GLN A 47 -1.44 -13.53 7.57
C GLN A 47 -1.00 -12.61 6.43
N ALA A 48 0.23 -12.10 6.50
CA ALA A 48 0.78 -11.22 5.47
C ALA A 48 0.95 -11.93 4.11
N GLU A 49 1.37 -13.20 4.09
CA GLU A 49 1.45 -14.00 2.87
C GLU A 49 0.07 -14.36 2.30
N GLU A 50 -0.91 -14.66 3.15
CA GLU A 50 -2.28 -14.89 2.68
C GLU A 50 -2.86 -13.63 2.03
N ILE A 51 -2.71 -12.46 2.66
CA ILE A 51 -3.16 -11.18 2.10
C ILE A 51 -2.51 -10.93 0.73
N ARG A 52 -1.19 -11.08 0.61
CA ARG A 52 -0.47 -10.94 -0.67
C ARG A 52 -0.96 -11.94 -1.72
N SER A 53 -1.22 -13.18 -1.32
CA SER A 53 -1.77 -14.22 -2.19
C SER A 53 -3.16 -13.85 -2.72
N GLN A 54 -4.00 -13.22 -1.89
CA GLN A 54 -5.30 -12.72 -2.32
C GLN A 54 -5.18 -11.59 -3.36
N PHE A 55 -4.22 -10.66 -3.19
CA PHE A 55 -3.95 -9.63 -4.20
C PHE A 55 -3.57 -10.25 -5.55
N VAL A 56 -2.69 -11.27 -5.55
CA VAL A 56 -2.30 -12.01 -6.77
C VAL A 56 -3.51 -12.72 -7.37
N LYS A 57 -4.27 -13.47 -6.57
CA LYS A 57 -5.45 -14.23 -7.02
C LYS A 57 -6.51 -13.33 -7.66
N ARG A 58 -6.69 -12.12 -7.13
CA ARG A 58 -7.65 -11.13 -7.61
C ARG A 58 -7.09 -10.24 -8.73
N ALA A 59 -5.82 -10.41 -9.10
CA ALA A 59 -5.11 -9.62 -10.09
C ALA A 59 -5.21 -8.09 -9.85
N ILE A 60 -5.19 -7.69 -8.57
CA ILE A 60 -5.24 -6.28 -8.17
C ILE A 60 -3.84 -5.70 -8.33
N ARG A 61 -3.68 -4.72 -9.22
CA ARG A 61 -2.38 -4.04 -9.42
C ARG A 61 -2.10 -3.12 -8.24
N VAL A 62 -0.86 -3.12 -7.77
CA VAL A 62 -0.42 -2.26 -6.66
C VAL A 62 0.67 -1.34 -7.19
N ARG A 63 0.50 -0.03 -6.99
CA ARG A 63 1.55 0.96 -7.21
C ARG A 63 1.93 1.61 -5.89
N GLN A 64 3.21 1.55 -5.55
CA GLN A 64 3.70 1.96 -4.24
C GLN A 64 4.83 2.98 -4.37
N LEU A 65 4.64 4.12 -3.69
CA LEU A 65 5.68 5.12 -3.48
C LEU A 65 6.31 4.93 -2.12
N THR A 66 7.64 5.00 -2.08
CA THR A 66 8.41 4.78 -0.85
C THR A 66 9.60 5.73 -0.78
N ASN A 67 10.03 6.09 0.43
CA ASN A 67 11.32 6.76 0.65
C ASN A 67 12.47 5.76 0.90
N HIS A 68 12.21 4.46 0.88
CA HIS A 68 13.23 3.43 1.12
C HIS A 68 13.95 3.09 -0.17
N ALA A 69 15.26 3.38 -0.20
CA ALA A 69 16.14 3.14 -1.35
C ALA A 69 16.47 1.65 -1.56
N TYR A 70 16.35 0.86 -0.49
CA TYR A 70 16.71 -0.54 -0.44
C TYR A 70 15.75 -1.31 0.46
N HIS A 71 15.44 -2.55 0.09
CA HIS A 71 14.77 -3.49 0.98
C HIS A 71 15.14 -4.94 0.68
N GLU A 72 15.14 -5.77 1.72
CA GLU A 72 15.40 -7.21 1.63
C GLU A 72 14.17 -8.00 1.12
N PRO A 73 14.34 -9.25 0.68
CA PRO A 73 13.21 -10.14 0.45
C PRO A 73 12.27 -10.26 1.66
N TYR A 74 10.96 -10.18 1.43
CA TYR A 74 9.97 -10.14 2.52
C TYR A 74 8.71 -10.97 2.30
N THR A 75 8.61 -11.62 1.15
CA THR A 75 7.51 -12.54 0.83
C THR A 75 7.98 -13.69 -0.04
N LYS A 76 7.38 -14.86 0.14
CA LYS A 76 7.54 -16.04 -0.73
C LYS A 76 6.40 -16.19 -1.72
N VAL A 77 5.41 -15.30 -1.68
CA VAL A 77 4.25 -15.34 -2.60
C VAL A 77 4.73 -15.09 -4.02
N LYS A 78 4.67 -16.16 -4.83
CA LYS A 78 5.04 -16.11 -6.25
C LYS A 78 4.19 -15.06 -6.97
N ASP A 79 4.76 -14.47 -8.01
CA ASP A 79 4.10 -13.49 -8.89
C ASP A 79 3.72 -12.15 -8.25
N PHE A 80 3.83 -11.96 -6.94
CA PHE A 80 3.46 -10.70 -6.29
C PHE A 80 4.23 -9.51 -6.89
N HIS A 81 5.57 -9.60 -6.92
CA HIS A 81 6.42 -8.57 -7.50
C HIS A 81 6.48 -8.58 -9.03
N GLN A 82 6.29 -9.74 -9.65
CA GLN A 82 6.43 -9.85 -11.11
C GLN A 82 5.16 -9.40 -11.85
N LYS A 83 3.98 -9.66 -11.28
CA LYS A 83 2.70 -9.48 -11.99
C LYS A 83 1.88 -8.30 -11.50
N ILE A 84 1.94 -7.97 -10.21
CA ILE A 84 0.98 -7.01 -9.64
C ILE A 84 1.61 -5.81 -8.93
N MET A 85 2.78 -5.95 -8.30
CA MET A 85 3.39 -4.89 -7.51
C MET A 85 4.40 -4.07 -8.34
N ASN A 86 4.23 -2.76 -8.36
CA ASN A 86 5.15 -1.80 -8.98
C ASN A 86 5.53 -0.76 -7.92
N ILE A 87 6.83 -0.61 -7.68
CA ILE A 87 7.33 0.23 -6.60
C ILE A 87 8.19 1.32 -7.22
N ARG A 88 8.08 2.55 -6.70
CA ARG A 88 8.96 3.67 -7.04
C ARG A 88 9.49 4.36 -5.79
N TYR A 89 10.76 4.73 -5.87
CA TYR A 89 11.43 5.49 -4.85
C TYR A 89 11.24 6.99 -5.10
N ILE A 90 10.81 7.74 -4.09
CA ILE A 90 10.83 9.20 -4.12
C ILE A 90 11.85 9.72 -3.11
N ASN A 91 12.74 10.61 -3.56
CA ASN A 91 13.76 11.19 -2.69
C ASN A 91 13.07 11.97 -1.54
N PRO A 92 13.43 11.74 -0.27
CA PRO A 92 12.82 12.43 0.87
C PRO A 92 13.04 13.96 0.84
N LYS A 93 14.00 14.47 0.05
CA LYS A 93 14.14 15.92 -0.21
C LYS A 93 13.00 16.50 -1.06
N LYS A 94 12.31 15.68 -1.86
CA LYS A 94 11.12 16.07 -2.65
C LYS A 94 9.84 15.87 -1.85
N LEU A 95 9.70 14.70 -1.21
CA LEU A 95 8.55 14.36 -0.37
C LEU A 95 8.96 13.35 0.70
N ILE A 96 8.69 13.68 1.97
CA ILE A 96 8.82 12.75 3.09
C ILE A 96 7.45 12.10 3.33
N ILE A 97 7.37 10.78 3.16
CA ILE A 97 6.19 9.96 3.43
C ILE A 97 6.21 9.58 4.92
N ARG A 98 5.28 10.11 5.69
CA ARG A 98 5.14 9.85 7.15
C ARG A 98 3.86 9.14 7.54
N ILE A 99 2.89 9.08 6.62
CA ILE A 99 1.60 8.45 6.85
C ILE A 99 1.39 7.45 5.73
N GLU A 100 1.17 6.20 6.10
CA GLU A 100 0.84 5.18 5.13
C GLU A 100 -0.56 5.43 4.61
N THR A 101 -0.68 5.64 3.30
CA THR A 101 -1.93 6.05 2.67
C THR A 101 -2.24 5.13 1.51
N LEU A 102 -3.39 4.47 1.56
CA LEU A 102 -3.92 3.62 0.51
C LEU A 102 -5.05 4.38 -0.22
N ILE A 103 -5.07 4.29 -1.55
CA ILE A 103 -6.12 4.88 -2.39
C ILE A 103 -6.66 3.79 -3.32
N TYR A 104 -7.95 3.52 -3.24
CA TYR A 104 -8.65 2.53 -4.06
C TYR A 104 -10.13 2.88 -4.16
N ASN A 105 -10.78 2.58 -5.30
CA ASN A 105 -12.20 2.91 -5.51
C ASN A 105 -12.52 4.36 -5.08
N ASP A 106 -13.58 4.60 -4.31
CA ASP A 106 -13.90 5.92 -3.78
C ASP A 106 -13.42 6.07 -2.32
N THR A 107 -12.27 5.45 -1.99
CA THR A 107 -11.76 5.35 -0.62
C THR A 107 -10.31 5.81 -0.51
N VAL A 108 -10.02 6.58 0.54
CA VAL A 108 -8.67 6.89 1.02
C VAL A 108 -8.53 6.33 2.42
N ALA A 109 -7.55 5.45 2.62
CA ALA A 109 -7.28 4.82 3.90
C ALA A 109 -5.93 5.30 4.44
N MET A 110 -5.89 5.79 5.68
CA MET A 110 -4.68 6.29 6.33
C MET A 110 -4.35 5.41 7.52
N TYR A 111 -3.16 4.82 7.51
CA TYR A 111 -2.71 3.83 8.49
C TYR A 111 -1.65 4.41 9.41
N GLU A 112 -1.69 3.95 10.66
CA GLU A 112 -0.54 3.82 11.53
C GLU A 112 -0.15 2.32 11.57
N PRO A 113 0.78 1.86 10.70
CA PRO A 113 1.01 0.44 10.46
C PRO A 113 1.93 -0.19 11.51
N LYS A 114 1.38 -0.43 12.69
CA LYS A 114 2.04 -1.12 13.81
C LYS A 114 1.04 -1.94 14.61
N ILE A 115 1.55 -2.83 15.45
CA ILE A 115 0.73 -3.50 16.48
C ILE A 115 0.02 -2.44 17.33
N ASP A 116 -1.28 -2.63 17.55
CA ASP A 116 -2.18 -1.70 18.24
C ASP A 116 -2.35 -0.31 17.59
N GLY A 117 -1.90 -0.16 16.33
CA GLY A 117 -2.15 1.03 15.52
C GLY A 117 -3.61 1.18 15.10
N PHE A 118 -3.86 2.12 14.19
CA PHE A 118 -5.19 2.40 13.68
C PHE A 118 -5.21 2.67 12.18
N CYS A 119 -6.39 2.58 11.59
CA CYS A 119 -6.66 2.98 10.21
C CYS A 119 -7.92 3.84 10.17
N LEU A 120 -7.88 4.91 9.39
CA LEU A 120 -9.05 5.71 9.03
C LEU A 120 -9.37 5.46 7.56
N GLU A 121 -10.53 4.89 7.25
CA GLU A 121 -11.06 4.82 5.90
C GLU A 121 -12.04 5.96 5.65
N ILE A 122 -11.73 6.82 4.69
CA ILE A 122 -12.56 7.92 4.24
C ILE A 122 -13.16 7.54 2.90
N TYR A 123 -14.47 7.31 2.89
CA TYR A 123 -15.23 7.04 1.69
C TYR A 123 -15.71 8.37 1.12
N SER A 124 -15.09 8.84 0.04
CA SER A 124 -15.46 10.04 -0.70
C SER A 124 -14.85 9.97 -2.09
N LYS A 125 -15.70 10.04 -3.11
CA LYS A 125 -15.28 9.98 -4.52
C LYS A 125 -14.37 11.16 -4.87
N GLU A 126 -14.72 12.36 -4.41
CA GLU A 126 -14.02 13.60 -4.69
C GLU A 126 -12.63 13.58 -4.04
N LEU A 127 -12.54 13.20 -2.75
CA LEU A 127 -11.26 13.08 -2.06
C LEU A 127 -10.37 12.02 -2.72
N ALA A 128 -10.91 10.83 -2.99
CA ALA A 128 -10.15 9.76 -3.63
C ALA A 128 -9.70 10.16 -5.05
N SER A 129 -10.49 10.93 -5.80
CA SER A 129 -10.12 11.45 -7.12
C SER A 129 -8.95 12.44 -7.03
N GLN A 130 -9.00 13.38 -6.07
CA GLN A 130 -7.90 14.33 -5.87
C GLN A 130 -6.63 13.63 -5.37
N GLN A 131 -6.74 12.69 -4.42
CA GLN A 131 -5.60 11.93 -3.92
C GLN A 131 -4.92 11.08 -5.00
N ARG A 132 -5.70 10.51 -5.95
CA ARG A 132 -5.11 9.87 -7.13
C ARG A 132 -4.30 10.84 -7.98
N GLN A 133 -4.82 12.04 -8.25
CA GLN A 133 -4.07 13.04 -9.03
C GLN A 133 -2.76 13.42 -8.34
N MET A 134 -2.78 13.59 -7.02
CA MET A 134 -1.56 13.81 -6.23
C MET A 134 -0.61 12.62 -6.30
N PHE A 135 -1.12 11.39 -6.23
CA PHE A 135 -0.30 10.19 -6.41
C PHE A 135 0.37 10.18 -7.78
N GLU A 136 -0.35 10.41 -8.88
CA GLU A 136 0.23 10.42 -10.22
C GLU A 136 1.32 11.49 -10.36
N PHE A 137 1.08 12.69 -9.86
CA PHE A 137 2.05 13.79 -9.89
C PHE A 137 3.36 13.43 -9.18
N VAL A 138 3.29 12.73 -8.04
CA VAL A 138 4.49 12.26 -7.32
C VAL A 138 5.10 11.05 -8.04
N TRP A 139 4.27 10.14 -8.55
CA TRP A 139 4.69 8.95 -9.28
C TRP A 139 5.57 9.28 -10.48
N GLU A 140 5.20 10.30 -11.25
CA GLU A 140 5.98 10.79 -12.40
C GLU A 140 7.36 11.30 -12.02
N GLN A 141 7.53 11.82 -10.81
CA GLN A 141 8.79 12.37 -10.30
C GLN A 141 9.66 11.36 -9.53
N ALA A 142 9.14 10.15 -9.35
CA ALA A 142 9.77 9.08 -8.58
C ALA A 142 10.58 8.14 -9.50
N ASP A 143 11.68 7.62 -8.96
CA ASP A 143 12.62 6.76 -9.64
C ASP A 143 12.17 5.30 -9.59
N ARG A 144 12.49 4.54 -10.64
CA ARG A 144 12.20 3.09 -10.69
C ARG A 144 13.37 2.32 -10.09
N PRO A 145 13.23 1.63 -8.95
CA PRO A 145 14.25 0.75 -8.42
C PRO A 145 14.39 -0.51 -9.28
N ILE A 146 15.55 -1.15 -9.18
CA ILE A 146 15.75 -2.53 -9.66
C ILE A 146 15.01 -3.46 -8.69
N ILE A 147 14.04 -4.22 -9.21
CA ILE A 147 13.29 -5.22 -8.42
C ILE A 147 13.88 -6.60 -8.68
N GLY A 148 14.49 -7.17 -7.64
CA GLY A 148 15.05 -8.52 -7.63
C GLY A 148 14.03 -9.59 -7.22
N LYS A 149 14.52 -10.83 -7.09
CA LYS A 149 13.70 -11.96 -6.65
C LYS A 149 13.12 -11.71 -5.25
N ASN A 150 11.87 -12.14 -5.02
CA ASN A 150 11.17 -12.06 -3.73
C ASN A 150 10.98 -10.63 -3.17
N GLY A 151 11.00 -9.61 -4.03
CA GLY A 151 10.69 -8.24 -3.61
C GLY A 151 11.85 -7.40 -3.13
N ARG A 152 13.07 -7.93 -3.20
CA ARG A 152 14.27 -7.14 -2.93
C ARG A 152 14.31 -5.94 -3.88
N THR A 153 14.53 -4.74 -3.36
CA THR A 153 14.70 -3.55 -4.21
C THR A 153 15.99 -2.81 -3.90
N SER A 154 16.55 -2.19 -4.93
CA SER A 154 17.69 -1.30 -4.83
C SER A 154 17.57 -0.20 -5.87
N ILE A 155 17.83 1.04 -5.49
CA ILE A 155 18.08 2.16 -6.42
C ILE A 155 19.58 2.32 -6.77
N PHE A 156 20.45 1.49 -6.17
CA PHE A 156 21.89 1.45 -6.39
C PHE A 156 22.34 0.14 -7.04
#